data_AF-A0A837D3X5-F1
#
_entry.id   AF-A0A837D3X5-F1
#
_cell.length_a   1.000
_cell.length_b   1.000
_cell.length_c   1.000
_cell.angle_alpha   90.00
_cell.angle_beta   90.00
_cell.angle_gamma   90.00
#
_symmetry.space_group_name_H-M   'P 1'
#
loop_
_entity.id
_entity.type
_entity.pdbx_description
1 polymer ?
#
loop_
_entity_poly.entity_id
_entity_poly.type
_entity_poly.pdbx_seq_one_letter_code
_entity_poly.pdbx_strand_id
1 'polypeptide(L)' 'MRPGDLLFFHEGGNVYHVGIFAGKGKMWAAPEPGDVVRMQDIWTESFTVGRAW' A
#
# COMPACT_ATOMS: atom_id res chain seq x y z
N MET A 1 -4.43 10.39 5.65
CA MET A 1 -3.27 9.48 5.50
C MET A 1 -2.03 10.20 5.97
N ARG A 2 -1.21 9.58 6.82
CA ARG A 2 0.08 10.08 7.27
C ARG A 2 1.14 9.01 7.00
N PRO A 3 2.41 9.39 6.77
CA PRO A 3 3.48 8.42 6.63
C PRO A 3 3.44 7.38 7.76
N GLY A 4 3.49 6.09 7.40
CA GLY A 4 3.35 4.96 8.33
C GLY A 4 1.95 4.32 8.36
N ASP A 5 0.93 4.91 7.74
CA ASP A 5 -0.36 4.25 7.58
C ASP A 5 -0.26 3.03 6.64
N LEU A 6 -1.01 1.97 6.92
CA LEU A 6 -1.09 0.79 6.07
C LEU A 6 -2.15 0.99 5.00
N LEU A 7 -1.80 0.68 3.76
CA LEU A 7 -2.65 0.70 2.59
C LEU A 7 -3.02 -0.75 2.25
N PHE A 8 -4.31 -1.08 2.35
CA PHE A 8 -4.85 -2.40 2.05
C PHE A 8 -5.55 -2.37 0.70
N PHE A 9 -4.94 -2.99 -0.31
CA PHE A 9 -5.49 -3.08 -1.65
C PHE A 9 -6.44 -4.26 -1.73
N HIS A 10 -7.65 -3.99 -2.22
CA HIS A 10 -8.72 -4.99 -2.24
C HIS A 10 -9.46 -5.01 -3.57
N GLU A 11 -9.87 -6.21 -3.96
CA GLU A 11 -10.71 -6.46 -5.12
C GLU A 11 -11.80 -7.46 -4.73
N GLY A 12 -13.06 -7.17 -5.08
CA GLY A 12 -14.19 -8.07 -4.77
C GLY A 12 -14.37 -8.38 -3.29
N GLY A 13 -13.95 -7.48 -2.39
CA GLY A 13 -14.03 -7.67 -0.93
C GLY A 13 -12.87 -8.43 -0.28
N ASN A 14 -11.86 -8.87 -1.06
CA ASN A 14 -10.68 -9.55 -0.54
C ASN A 14 -9.44 -8.65 -0.65
N VAL A 15 -8.67 -8.55 0.43
CA VAL A 15 -7.37 -7.86 0.44
C VAL A 15 -6.31 -8.79 -0.13
N TYR A 16 -5.66 -8.37 -1.21
CA TYR A 16 -4.62 -9.16 -1.88
C TYR A 16 -3.21 -8.56 -1.73
N HIS A 17 -3.11 -7.29 -1.35
CA HIS A 17 -1.83 -6.62 -1.22
C HIS A 17 -1.85 -5.56 -0.10
N VAL A 18 -0.68 -5.34 0.51
CA VAL A 18 -0.49 -4.33 1.55
C VAL A 18 0.77 -3.52 1.30
N GLY A 19 0.66 -2.20 1.48
CA GLY A 19 1.79 -1.27 1.41
C GLY A 19 1.82 -0.33 2.61
N ILE A 20 2.95 0.33 2.85
CA ILE A 20 3.10 1.34 3.90
C ILE A 20 3.16 2.71 3.22
N PHE A 21 2.23 3.61 3.58
CA PHE A 21 2.19 4.95 3.02
C PHE A 21 3.45 5.73 3.40
N ALA A 22 4.16 6.24 2.40
CA ALA A 22 5.40 7.01 2.55
C ALA A 22 5.18 8.53 2.45
N GLY A 23 3.94 8.97 2.22
CA GLY A 23 3.60 10.37 1.96
C GLY A 23 3.64 10.75 0.48
N LYS A 24 3.10 11.93 0.15
CA LYS A 24 3.12 12.50 -1.21
C LYS A 24 2.62 11.55 -2.32
N GLY A 25 1.62 10.70 -2.02
CA GLY A 25 1.08 9.73 -2.97
C GLY A 25 1.96 8.50 -3.22
N LYS A 26 2.99 8.29 -2.40
CA LYS A 26 3.93 7.17 -2.50
C LYS A 26 3.75 6.16 -1.38
N MET A 27 4.21 4.94 -1.60
CA MET A 27 4.25 3.88 -0.61
C MET A 27 5.47 2.97 -0.76
N TRP A 28 5.82 2.31 0.34
CA TRP A 28 6.74 1.18 0.36
C TRP A 28 5.94 -0.11 0.22
N ALA A 29 6.26 -0.90 -0.81
CA ALA A 29 5.61 -2.16 -1.09
C ALA A 29 6.58 -3.15 -1.75
N ALA A 30 6.25 -4.44 -1.68
CA ALA A 30 6.92 -5.50 -2.43
C ALA A 30 5.94 -5.99 -3.52
N PRO A 31 5.94 -5.37 -4.71
CA PRO A 31 4.83 -5.46 -5.66
C PRO A 31 4.62 -6.87 -6.23
N GLU A 32 5.70 -7.59 -6.56
CA GLU A 32 5.61 -8.89 -7.22
C GLU A 32 6.69 -9.86 -6.70
N PRO A 33 6.45 -11.18 -6.71
CA PRO A 33 7.46 -12.17 -6.36
C PRO A 33 8.71 -12.03 -7.22
N GLY A 34 9.86 -11.82 -6.58
CA GLY A 34 11.14 -11.59 -7.26
C GLY A 34 11.54 -10.12 -7.38
N ASP A 35 10.64 -9.18 -7.07
CA ASP A 35 10.99 -7.77 -6.86
C ASP A 35 11.38 -7.53 -5.38
N VAL A 36 12.12 -6.46 -5.14
CA VAL A 36 12.53 -6.04 -3.80
C VAL A 36 11.61 -4.97 -3.26
N VAL A 37 11.59 -4.81 -1.93
CA VAL A 37 10.87 -3.71 -1.28
C VAL A 37 11.39 -2.39 -1.86
N ARG A 38 10.50 -1.61 -2.47
CA ARG A 38 10.84 -0.32 -3.09
C ARG A 38 9.75 0.71 -2.87
N MET A 39 10.14 1.96 -3.03
CA MET A 39 9.21 3.07 -3.01
C MET A 39 8.59 3.21 -4.40
N GLN A 40 7.26 3.23 -4.45
CA GLN A 40 6.51 3.40 -5.69
C GLN A 40 5.29 4.30 -5.50
N ASP A 41 4.77 4.79 -6.61
CA ASP A 41 3.53 5.56 -6.62
C ASP A 41 2.32 4.65 -6.38
N ILE A 42 1.32 5.19 -5.69
CA ILE A 42 0.03 4.51 -5.54
C ILE A 42 -0.68 4.56 -6.89
N TRP A 43 -0.92 3.40 -7.49
CA TRP A 43 -1.44 3.28 -8.86
C TRP A 43 -2.95 3.14 -8.95
N THR A 44 -3.65 3.02 -7.81
CA THR A 44 -5.11 2.81 -7.75
C THR A 44 -5.71 3.52 -6.55
N GLU A 45 -6.99 3.88 -6.64
CA GLU A 45 -7.78 4.42 -5.53
C GLU A 45 -8.53 3.30 -4.76
N SER A 46 -8.48 2.05 -5.27
CA SER A 46 -9.12 0.88 -4.65
C SER A 46 -8.29 0.32 -3.49
N PHE A 47 -8.16 1.13 -2.44
CA PHE A 47 -7.51 0.72 -1.20
C PHE A 47 -8.21 1.31 0.02
N THR A 48 -8.12 0.60 1.14
CA THR A 48 -8.53 1.10 2.45
C THR A 48 -7.30 1.43 3.27
N VAL A 49 -7.40 2.44 4.15
CA VAL A 49 -6.29 2.85 5.01
C VAL A 49 -6.55 2.43 6.44
N GLY A 50 -5.61 1.70 7.02
CA GLY A 50 -5.62 1.33 8.43
C GLY A 50 -4.41 1.89 9.17
N ARG A 51 -4.59 2.18 10.45
CA ARG A 51 -3.49 2.56 11.35
C ARG A 51 -3.49 1.60 12.54
N ALA A 52 -2.41 0.85 12.67
CA ALA A 52 -2.10 0.11 13.89
C ALA A 52 -1.28 1.03 14.82
N TRP A 53 -1.56 0.98 16.11
CA TRP A 53 -0.83 1.67 17.17
C TRP A 53 -0.19 0.64 18.10
#